data_AF-A0A6B3M933-F1
#
_entry.id   AF-A0A6B3M933-F1
#
_cell.length_a   1.000
_cell.length_b   1.000
_cell.length_c   1.000
_cell.angle_alpha   90.00
_cell.angle_beta   90.00
_cell.angle_gamma   90.00
#
_symmetry.space_group_name_H-M   'P 1'
#
loop_
_entity.id
_entity.type
_entity.pdbx_description
1 polymer ?
#
loop_
_entity_poly.entity_id
_entity_poly.type
_entity_poly.pdbx_seq_one_letter_code
_entity_poly.pdbx_strand_id
1 'polypeptide(L)'
;MISHKHKCIFVEVPKTGSSSIRTIIGSHHKPHLNICQIRFNMQNYWTCYGGIKNNVLSSAYLLLPKKKRFKTGKKQFNSYFKFGFVRNPWDRVVSLYLRREGLQMKKK
;
A
#
# COMPACT_ATOMS: atom_id res chain seq x y z
N MET A 1 -0.93 -1.00 1.46
CA MET A 1 0.13 -0.77 2.47
C MET A 1 0.91 -2.07 2.67
N ILE A 2 2.25 -2.02 2.71
CA ILE A 2 3.10 -3.22 2.79
C ILE A 2 3.93 -3.14 4.08
N SER A 3 3.86 -4.17 4.93
CA SER A 3 4.73 -4.31 6.09
C SER A 3 5.60 -5.53 5.93
N HIS A 4 6.88 -5.32 5.68
CA HIS A 4 7.86 -6.39 5.57
C HIS A 4 8.23 -7.01 6.97
N LYS A 5 7.89 -6.38 8.11
CA LYS A 5 8.24 -6.66 9.53
C LYS A 5 7.27 -7.70 10.02
N HIS A 6 6.00 -7.45 9.75
CA HIS A 6 4.91 -8.40 9.98
C HIS A 6 4.64 -9.28 8.75
N LYS A 7 5.44 -9.15 7.67
CA LYS A 7 5.28 -9.86 6.38
C LYS A 7 3.83 -9.88 5.88
N CYS A 8 3.19 -8.71 5.91
CA CYS A 8 1.79 -8.58 5.57
C CYS A 8 1.53 -7.44 4.57
N ILE A 9 0.48 -7.59 3.78
CA ILE A 9 -0.03 -6.60 2.83
C ILE A 9 -1.44 -6.24 3.27
N PHE A 10 -1.61 -5.00 3.70
CA PHE A 10 -2.91 -4.45 4.01
C PHE A 10 -3.48 -3.73 2.78
N VAL A 11 -4.57 -4.26 2.23
CA VAL A 11 -5.32 -3.61 1.14
C VAL A 11 -6.26 -2.60 1.75
N GLU A 12 -6.00 -1.34 1.45
CA GLU A 12 -6.67 -0.26 2.14
C GLU A 12 -7.97 0.15 1.44
N VAL A 13 -9.09 -0.18 2.08
CA VAL A 13 -10.41 0.30 1.70
C VAL A 13 -10.70 1.61 2.45
N PRO A 14 -11.19 2.68 1.77
CA PRO A 14 -11.52 3.91 2.45
C PRO A 14 -12.71 3.70 3.41
N LYS A 15 -12.64 4.34 4.59
CA LYS A 15 -13.65 4.33 5.66
C LYS A 15 -13.88 2.98 6.37
N THR A 16 -12.87 2.11 6.37
CA THR A 16 -12.94 0.81 7.08
C THR A 16 -11.95 0.71 8.25
N GLY A 17 -11.69 1.83 8.94
CA GLY A 17 -10.75 1.87 10.07
C GLY A 17 -9.27 1.80 9.64
N SER A 18 -8.97 2.16 8.39
CA SER A 18 -7.60 2.11 7.87
C SER A 18 -6.63 3.11 8.52
N SER A 19 -7.13 4.13 9.22
CA SER A 19 -6.32 5.01 10.06
C SER A 19 -5.71 4.25 11.24
N SER A 20 -6.48 3.38 11.90
CA SER A 20 -6.05 2.62 13.08
C SER A 20 -4.98 1.59 12.72
N ILE A 21 -5.09 0.94 11.56
CA ILE A 21 -4.05 -0.01 11.14
C ILE A 21 -2.76 0.72 10.70
N ARG A 22 -2.87 1.97 10.21
CA ARG A 22 -1.72 2.81 9.86
C ARG A 22 -0.88 3.19 11.07
N THR A 23 -1.49 3.42 12.23
CA THR A 23 -0.72 3.73 13.45
C THR A 23 0.06 2.51 13.92
N ILE A 24 -0.49 1.30 13.75
CA ILE A 24 0.16 0.04 14.14
C ILE A 24 1.27 -0.35 13.16
N ILE A 25 0.99 -0.31 11.86
CA ILE A 25 1.88 -0.83 10.82
C ILE A 25 2.85 0.23 10.27
N GLY A 26 2.50 1.51 10.37
CA GLY A 26 3.22 2.64 9.80
C GLY A 26 2.54 3.23 8.57
N SER A 27 2.74 4.53 8.33
CA SER A 27 2.17 5.23 7.18
C SER A 27 2.87 4.87 5.86
N HIS A 28 2.15 4.94 4.75
CA HIS A 28 2.69 4.81 3.39
C HIS A 28 2.37 6.06 2.59
N HIS A 29 3.32 6.46 1.73
CA HIS A 29 3.16 7.65 0.87
C HIS A 29 1.96 7.55 -0.08
N LYS A 30 1.60 6.33 -0.52
CA LYS A 30 0.42 6.07 -1.37
C LYS A 30 -0.56 5.14 -0.65
N PRO A 31 -1.53 5.69 0.11
CA PRO A 31 -2.66 4.92 0.61
C PRO A 31 -3.55 4.50 -0.57
N HIS A 32 -4.26 3.36 -0.47
CA HIS A 32 -5.22 2.87 -1.49
C HIS A 32 -4.66 2.27 -2.80
N LEU A 33 -3.50 1.62 -2.77
CA LEU A 33 -3.06 0.82 -3.92
C LEU A 33 -3.87 -0.47 -4.07
N ASN A 34 -4.27 -0.78 -5.30
CA ASN A 34 -4.86 -2.07 -5.64
C ASN A 34 -3.84 -3.20 -5.47
N ILE A 35 -4.33 -4.42 -5.24
CA ILE A 35 -3.47 -5.59 -5.06
C ILE A 35 -2.56 -5.84 -6.28
N CYS A 36 -3.07 -5.58 -7.48
CA CYS A 36 -2.30 -5.67 -8.72
C CYS A 36 -1.18 -4.63 -8.80
N GLN A 37 -1.45 -3.39 -8.37
CA GLN A 37 -0.44 -2.32 -8.31
C GLN A 37 0.63 -2.64 -7.28
N ILE A 38 0.23 -3.16 -6.11
CA ILE A 38 1.17 -3.62 -5.08
C ILE A 38 2.08 -4.71 -5.64
N ARG A 39 1.49 -5.71 -6.31
CA ARG A 39 2.23 -6.81 -6.93
C ARG A 39 3.21 -6.30 -8.00
N PHE A 40 2.77 -5.40 -8.87
CA PHE A 40 3.61 -4.77 -9.88
C PHE A 40 4.77 -3.99 -9.25
N ASN A 41 4.49 -3.24 -8.18
CA ASN A 41 5.50 -2.46 -7.49
C ASN A 41 6.58 -3.35 -6.86
N MET A 42 6.18 -4.44 -6.18
CA MET A 42 7.14 -5.40 -5.60
C MET A 42 7.99 -6.11 -6.66
N GLN A 43 7.44 -6.34 -7.86
CA GLN A 43 8.16 -7.02 -8.95
C GLN A 43 9.18 -6.11 -9.65
N ASN A 44 8.87 -4.82 -9.79
CA ASN A 44 9.67 -3.90 -10.59
C ASN A 44 10.61 -3.02 -9.76
N TYR A 45 10.20 -2.62 -8.56
CA TYR A 45 10.89 -1.66 -7.71
C TYR A 45 11.36 -2.27 -6.40
N TRP A 46 12.35 -1.64 -5.79
CA TRP A 46 12.78 -1.98 -4.44
C TRP A 46 11.74 -1.48 -3.45
N THR A 47 11.23 -2.37 -2.60
CA THR A 47 10.19 -2.05 -1.60
C THR A 47 10.71 -2.04 -0.16
N CYS A 48 12.02 -2.27 0.07
CA CYS A 48 12.54 -2.52 1.42
C CYS A 48 12.59 -1.32 2.38
N TYR A 49 12.80 -1.71 3.64
CA TYR A 49 12.67 -1.04 4.93
C TYR A 49 13.44 0.26 5.20
N GLY A 50 12.82 1.15 5.99
CA GLY A 50 13.55 2.09 6.87
C GLY A 50 13.28 3.58 6.69
N GLY A 51 12.25 3.97 5.94
CA GLY A 51 12.01 5.38 5.64
C GLY A 51 12.83 5.88 4.45
N ILE A 52 13.04 7.20 4.37
CA ILE A 52 13.41 7.95 3.16
C ILE A 52 14.84 7.65 2.64
N LYS A 53 15.71 6.99 3.40
CA LYS A 53 17.13 6.91 3.04
C LYS A 53 17.50 5.53 2.53
N ASN A 54 17.49 5.37 1.21
CA ASN A 54 18.44 4.56 0.42
C ASN A 54 18.19 4.71 -1.10
N ASN A 55 18.19 5.94 -1.63
CA ASN A 55 18.10 6.18 -3.09
C ASN A 55 19.16 5.41 -3.88
N VAL A 56 20.35 5.26 -3.30
CA VAL A 56 21.46 4.49 -3.88
C VAL A 56 21.10 3.02 -4.03
N LEU A 57 20.55 2.37 -2.99
CA LEU A 57 20.14 0.97 -3.10
C LEU A 57 18.95 0.79 -4.03
N SER A 58 18.00 1.73 -4.03
CA SER A 58 16.89 1.71 -4.99
C SER A 58 17.40 1.80 -6.43
N SER A 59 18.36 2.70 -6.68
CA SER A 59 19.03 2.82 -7.99
C SER A 59 19.82 1.56 -8.34
N ALA A 60 20.63 1.05 -7.41
CA ALA A 60 21.40 -0.17 -7.58
C ALA A 60 20.51 -1.39 -7.83
N TYR A 61 19.32 -1.44 -7.24
CA TYR A 61 18.36 -2.49 -7.52
C TYR A 61 17.86 -2.46 -8.96
N LEU A 62 17.65 -1.26 -9.53
CA LEU A 62 17.21 -1.13 -10.92
C LEU A 62 18.24 -1.68 -11.90
N LEU A 63 19.53 -1.68 -11.55
CA LEU A 63 20.61 -2.30 -12.33
C LEU A 63 20.48 -3.83 -12.40
N LEU A 64 19.76 -4.47 -11.47
CA LEU A 64 19.55 -5.93 -11.55
C LEU A 64 18.71 -6.32 -12.76
N PRO A 65 18.98 -7.49 -13.37
CA PRO A 65 18.19 -8.00 -14.48
C PRO A 65 16.71 -8.09 -14.12
N LYS A 66 15.84 -7.63 -15.03
CA LYS A 66 14.38 -7.61 -14.83
C LYS A 66 13.82 -8.99 -14.44
N LYS A 67 14.35 -10.08 -15.02
CA LYS A 67 13.96 -11.47 -14.69
C LYS A 67 14.21 -11.80 -13.21
N LYS A 68 15.35 -11.39 -12.66
CA LYS A 68 15.73 -11.66 -11.26
C LYS A 68 14.86 -10.86 -10.29
N ARG A 69 14.62 -9.57 -10.59
CA ARG A 69 13.71 -8.71 -9.82
C ARG A 69 12.29 -9.25 -9.81
N PHE A 70 11.77 -9.62 -10.99
CA PHE A 70 10.45 -10.20 -11.14
C PHE A 70 10.28 -11.49 -10.30
N LYS A 71 11.23 -12.43 -10.39
CA LYS A 71 11.19 -13.69 -9.64
C LYS A 71 11.23 -13.44 -8.13
N THR A 72 12.10 -12.52 -7.69
CA THR A 72 12.27 -12.16 -6.27
C THR A 72 11.01 -11.49 -5.73
N GLY A 73 10.50 -10.46 -6.42
CA GLY A 73 9.28 -9.76 -6.03
C GLY A 73 8.04 -10.65 -6.07
N LYS A 74 7.93 -11.57 -7.03
CA LYS A 74 6.85 -12.57 -7.07
C LYS A 74 6.92 -13.52 -5.86
N LYS A 75 8.12 -14.00 -5.50
CA LYS A 75 8.32 -14.86 -4.31
C LYS A 75 7.94 -14.12 -3.03
N GLN A 76 8.38 -12.87 -2.87
CA GLN A 76 8.03 -12.03 -1.73
C GLN A 76 6.52 -11.78 -1.66
N PHE A 77 5.89 -11.37 -2.76
CA PHE A 77 4.45 -11.12 -2.78
C PHE A 77 3.64 -12.36 -2.41
N ASN A 78 4.09 -13.56 -2.80
CA ASN A 78 3.43 -14.81 -2.46
C ASN A 78 3.60 -15.20 -1.00
N SER A 79 4.72 -14.86 -0.36
CA SER A 79 4.95 -15.19 1.05
C SER A 79 4.25 -14.26 2.03
N TYR A 80 3.68 -13.13 1.57
CA TYR A 80 3.10 -12.13 2.47
C TYR A 80 1.61 -12.40 2.68
N PHE A 81 1.18 -12.31 3.94
CA PHE A 81 -0.23 -12.44 4.31
C PHE A 81 -1.02 -11.21 3.84
N LYS A 82 -2.11 -11.39 3.09
CA LYS A 82 -2.90 -10.30 2.51
C LYS A 82 -4.24 -10.22 3.21
N PHE A 83 -4.59 -9.04 3.70
CA PHE A 83 -5.88 -8.81 4.35
C PHE A 83 -6.40 -7.40 4.06
N GLY A 84 -7.71 -7.24 4.26
CA GLY A 84 -8.41 -5.97 4.15
C GLY A 84 -9.68 -6.02 5.00
N PHE A 85 -10.12 -4.86 5.46
CA PHE A 85 -11.36 -4.75 6.24
C PHE A 85 -12.46 -4.18 5.35
N VAL A 86 -13.64 -4.80 5.46
CA VAL A 86 -14.88 -4.32 4.85
C VAL A 86 -15.82 -3.90 5.98
N ARG A 87 -16.44 -2.74 5.84
CA ARG A 87 -17.50 -2.25 6.74
C ARG A 87 -18.86 -2.50 6.08
N ASN A 88 -19.92 -2.55 6.88
CA ASN A 88 -21.30 -2.47 6.39
C ASN A 88 -21.42 -1.43 5.25
N PRO A 89 -21.96 -1.81 4.07
CA PRO A 89 -22.06 -0.91 2.92
C PRO A 89 -22.77 0.40 3.21
N TRP A 90 -23.89 0.37 3.94
CA TRP A 90 -24.66 1.57 4.28
C TRP A 90 -23.88 2.53 5.17
N ASP A 91 -23.29 2.04 6.26
CA ASP A 91 -22.47 2.88 7.13
C ASP A 91 -21.26 3.46 6.40
N ARG A 92 -20.69 2.72 5.45
CA ARG A 92 -19.59 3.20 4.63
C ARG A 92 -20.04 4.35 3.73
N VAL A 93 -21.20 4.23 3.09
CA VAL A 93 -21.78 5.30 2.25
C VAL A 93 -22.09 6.54 3.08
N VAL A 94 -22.74 6.38 4.24
CA VAL A 94 -23.01 7.49 5.18
C VAL A 94 -21.71 8.15 5.65
N SER A 95 -20.69 7.36 6.00
CA SER A 95 -19.38 7.87 6.40
C SER A 95 -18.66 8.62 5.27
N LEU A 96 -18.87 8.22 4.02
CA LEU A 96 -18.37 8.94 2.85
C LEU A 96 -19.15 10.23 2.61
N TYR A 97 -20.48 10.21 2.73
CA TYR A 97 -21.34 11.39 2.59
C TYR A 97 -21.00 12.48 3.63
N LEU A 98 -20.85 12.09 4.90
CA LEU A 98 -20.47 13.00 5.97
C LEU A 98 -19.04 13.58 5.82
N ARG A 99 -18.19 12.95 4.99
CA ARG A 99 -16.84 13.45 4.71
C ARG A 99 -16.92 14.64 3.75
N ARG A 100 -16.96 15.86 4.31
CA ARG A 100 -16.97 17.16 3.59
C ARG A 100 -15.81 17.41 2.60
N GLU A 101 -14.82 16.52 2.50
CA GLU A 101 -13.68 16.65 1.57
C GLU A 101 -14.10 16.59 0.09
N GLY A 102 -15.22 15.94 -0.26
CA GLY A 102 -15.74 15.93 -1.63
C GLY A 102 -16.39 17.26 -2.08
N LEU A 103 -16.80 18.11 -1.14
CA LEU A 103 -17.45 19.41 -1.42
C LEU A 103 -16.44 20.57 -1.57
N GLN A 104 -15.17 20.36 -1.24
CA GLN A 104 -14.13 21.40 -1.41
C GLN A 104 -13.71 21.61 -2.87
N MET A 105 -14.20 20.80 -3.82
CA MET A 105 -14.03 21.04 -5.26
C MET A 105 -15.15 21.89 -5.86
N LYS A 106 -15.47 23.05 -5.24
CA LYS A 106 -16.23 24.13 -5.90
C LYS A 106 -16.22 25.41 -5.07
N LYS A 107 -15.04 26.00 -4.89
CA LYS A 107 -14.91 27.44 -4.67
C LYS A 107 -13.85 27.96 -5.63
N LYS A 108 -14.29 28.23 -6.85
CA LYS A 108 -13.67 29.19 -7.76
C LYS A 108 -14.68 30.30 -7.93
#